data_AF-A0A356QQD7-F1
#
_entry.id   AF-A0A356QQD7-F1
#
_cell.length_a   1.000
_cell.length_b   1.000
_cell.length_c   1.000
_cell.angle_alpha   90.00
_cell.angle_beta   90.00
_cell.angle_gamma   90.00
#
_symmetry.space_group_name_H-M   'P 1'
#
loop_
_entity.id
_entity.type
_entity.pdbx_description
1 polymer ?
#
loop_
_entity_poly.entity_id
_entity_poly.type
_entity_poly.pdbx_seq_one_letter_code
_entity_poly.pdbx_strand_id
1 'polypeptide(L)'
;YTLCEVMLDQFLARVGTSRKNLARLAIADEEHPVGGQLMGANPDDFAPAARRLVEAGFDCIDINFGCPVKKVLGRCRGGFLLSTPDTALEIVSRVREAVPANLPVTLKMRRGIDDSQDSQDKFFTIFDGAFSRGISAITVHGRSVMQRYNGPSNWDFLA
;
A
#
# COMPACT_ATOMS: atom_id res chain seq x y z
N TYR A 1 6.15 3.58 -14.48
CA TYR A 1 6.55 4.45 -13.37
C TYR A 1 7.42 3.65 -12.42
N THR A 2 8.33 4.31 -11.73
CA THR A 2 9.14 3.69 -10.66
C THR A 2 8.41 3.87 -9.32
N LEU A 3 8.67 3.00 -8.35
CA LEU A 3 8.21 3.22 -6.98
C LEU A 3 9.40 3.69 -6.13
N CYS A 4 9.22 4.82 -5.47
CA CYS A 4 10.11 5.24 -4.40
C CYS A 4 10.02 4.26 -3.22
N GLU A 5 10.99 4.31 -2.31
CA GLU A 5 11.03 3.44 -1.14
C GLU A 5 9.75 3.52 -0.29
N VAL A 6 9.48 2.47 0.48
CA VAL A 6 8.29 2.40 1.32
C VAL A 6 8.35 3.46 2.41
N MET A 7 7.37 4.35 2.43
CA MET A 7 7.24 5.40 3.43
C MET A 7 6.17 5.05 4.46
N LEU A 8 6.49 5.26 5.74
CA LEU A 8 5.53 5.05 6.81
C LEU A 8 4.53 6.20 6.87
N ASP A 9 3.24 5.84 6.86
CA ASP A 9 2.10 6.74 7.00
C ASP A 9 2.27 7.78 8.13
N GLN A 10 2.55 7.29 9.35
CA GLN A 10 2.71 8.12 10.55
C GLN A 10 3.90 9.06 10.48
N PHE A 11 4.96 8.64 9.77
CA PHE A 11 6.08 9.54 9.56
C PHE A 11 5.61 10.70 8.68
N LEU A 12 5.01 10.42 7.51
CA LEU A 12 4.53 11.46 6.62
C LEU A 12 3.43 12.35 7.24
N ALA A 13 2.50 11.77 7.98
CA ALA A 13 1.40 12.51 8.61
C ALA A 13 1.88 13.48 9.71
N ARG A 14 3.02 13.19 10.36
CA ARG A 14 3.51 13.94 11.53
C ARG A 14 4.82 14.68 11.26
N VAL A 15 5.45 14.47 10.12
CA VAL A 15 6.76 15.02 9.83
C VAL A 15 6.66 16.52 9.55
N GLY A 16 7.29 17.32 10.41
CA GLY A 16 7.38 18.78 10.21
C GLY A 16 8.13 19.15 8.92
N THR A 17 7.98 20.39 8.46
CA THR A 17 8.51 20.93 7.19
C THR A 17 10.02 21.25 7.22
N SER A 18 10.78 20.64 8.13
CA SER A 18 12.23 20.86 8.19
C SER A 18 12.90 20.47 6.87
N ARG A 19 13.96 21.19 6.49
CA ARG A 19 14.72 20.92 5.25
C ARG A 19 15.15 19.47 5.10
N LYS A 20 15.55 18.83 6.20
CA LYS A 20 15.95 17.40 6.24
C LYS A 20 14.78 16.46 5.91
N ASN A 21 13.56 16.83 6.28
CA ASN A 21 12.38 16.03 6.01
C ASN A 21 11.88 16.22 4.58
N LEU A 22 11.92 17.45 4.07
CA LEU A 22 11.61 17.74 2.67
C LEU A 22 12.60 17.03 1.73
N ALA A 23 13.89 16.97 2.10
CA ALA A 23 14.89 16.24 1.33
C ALA A 23 14.60 14.72 1.19
N ARG A 24 13.82 14.13 2.11
CA ARG A 24 13.41 12.71 2.00
C ARG A 24 12.24 12.50 1.04
N LEU A 25 11.57 13.57 0.64
CA LEU A 25 10.46 13.58 -0.31
C LEU A 25 10.86 14.22 -1.63
N ALA A 26 12.14 14.59 -1.78
CA ALA A 26 12.65 15.19 -3.00
C ALA A 26 12.64 14.13 -4.11
N ILE A 27 12.13 14.54 -5.26
CA ILE A 27 12.07 13.76 -6.49
C ILE A 27 12.92 14.54 -7.49
N ALA A 28 13.87 13.87 -8.14
CA ALA A 28 14.61 14.45 -9.26
C ALA A 28 13.75 14.43 -10.53
N ASP A 29 13.92 15.42 -11.42
CA ASP A 29 13.09 15.56 -12.63
C ASP A 29 13.12 14.29 -13.51
N GLU A 30 14.25 13.56 -13.52
CA GLU A 30 14.42 12.33 -14.30
C GLU A 30 13.75 11.09 -13.69
N GLU A 31 13.29 11.15 -12.44
CA GLU A 31 12.60 10.04 -11.76
C GLU A 31 11.13 9.92 -12.18
N HIS A 32 10.58 10.97 -12.78
CA HIS A 32 9.19 10.97 -13.24
C HIS A 32 8.97 10.00 -14.43
N PRO A 33 7.84 9.26 -14.46
CA PRO A 33 6.82 9.21 -13.41
C PRO A 33 7.23 8.33 -12.23
N VAL A 34 7.02 8.82 -11.00
CA VAL A 34 7.35 8.14 -9.75
C VAL A 34 6.14 7.99 -8.83
N GLY A 35 6.01 6.83 -8.20
CA GLY A 35 4.98 6.55 -7.21
C GLY A 35 5.52 6.51 -5.78
N GLY A 36 4.75 7.04 -4.83
CA GLY A 36 5.08 6.99 -3.41
C GLY A 36 4.28 5.89 -2.71
N GLN A 37 4.97 4.91 -2.12
CA GLN A 37 4.32 3.78 -1.47
C GLN A 37 4.12 4.01 0.04
N LEU A 38 2.86 3.99 0.48
CA LEU A 38 2.44 4.13 1.87
C LEU A 38 2.33 2.77 2.57
N MET A 39 2.79 2.71 3.81
CA MET A 39 2.58 1.56 4.69
C MET A 39 2.23 2.01 6.11
N GLY A 40 1.19 1.41 6.67
CA GLY A 40 0.56 1.89 7.90
C GLY A 40 -0.38 0.88 8.53
N ALA A 41 -1.03 1.29 9.62
CA ALA A 41 -2.01 0.47 10.35
C ALA A 41 -3.31 1.22 10.67
N ASN A 42 -3.23 2.54 10.84
CA ASN A 42 -4.36 3.36 11.24
C ASN A 42 -4.92 4.10 10.02
N PRO A 43 -6.18 3.86 9.60
CA PRO A 43 -6.79 4.52 8.45
C PRO A 43 -6.68 6.06 8.47
N ASP A 44 -6.77 6.67 9.66
CA ASP A 44 -6.71 8.13 9.82
C ASP A 44 -5.35 8.73 9.43
N ASP A 45 -4.27 7.96 9.53
CA ASP A 45 -2.92 8.43 9.21
C ASP A 45 -2.65 8.41 7.68
N PHE A 46 -3.41 7.64 6.89
CA PHE A 46 -3.16 7.44 5.46
C PHE A 46 -3.56 8.64 4.59
N ALA A 47 -4.74 9.22 4.83
CA ALA A 47 -5.22 10.38 4.06
C ALA A 47 -4.26 11.60 4.12
N PRO A 48 -3.79 12.06 5.30
CA PRO A 48 -2.81 13.14 5.36
C PRO A 48 -1.45 12.75 4.76
N ALA A 49 -1.02 11.49 4.92
CA ALA A 49 0.22 11.01 4.31
C ALA A 49 0.15 11.03 2.77
N ALA A 50 -0.97 10.60 2.18
CA ALA A 50 -1.18 10.60 0.74
C ALA A 50 -1.17 12.02 0.17
N ARG A 51 -1.87 12.98 0.81
CA ARG A 51 -1.83 14.39 0.41
C ARG A 51 -0.42 14.95 0.38
N ARG A 52 0.39 14.61 1.38
CA ARG A 52 1.78 15.09 1.46
C ARG A 52 2.67 14.53 0.36
N LEU A 53 2.42 13.31 -0.12
CA LEU A 53 3.10 12.76 -1.28
C LEU A 53 2.67 13.47 -2.57
N VAL A 54 1.37 13.76 -2.73
CA VAL A 54 0.89 14.55 -3.87
C VAL A 54 1.53 15.96 -3.87
N GLU A 55 1.56 16.63 -2.72
CA GLU A 55 2.22 17.94 -2.55
C GLU A 55 3.73 17.90 -2.84
N ALA A 56 4.38 16.76 -2.59
CA ALA A 56 5.80 16.56 -2.89
C ALA A 56 6.07 16.26 -4.38
N GLY A 57 5.03 16.07 -5.20
CA GLY A 57 5.15 15.85 -6.64
C GLY A 57 5.07 14.39 -7.08
N PHE A 58 4.67 13.45 -6.23
CA PHE A 58 4.50 12.06 -6.66
C PHE A 58 3.35 11.93 -7.67
N ASP A 59 3.58 11.19 -8.77
CA ASP A 59 2.61 10.99 -9.86
C ASP A 59 1.60 9.88 -9.57
N CYS A 60 1.89 9.03 -8.59
CA CYS A 60 1.07 7.88 -8.20
C CYS A 60 1.19 7.64 -6.70
N ILE A 61 0.09 7.23 -6.04
CA ILE A 61 0.14 6.74 -4.66
C ILE A 61 -0.05 5.24 -4.67
N ASP A 62 0.86 4.49 -4.04
CA ASP A 62 0.72 3.04 -3.87
C ASP A 62 0.49 2.69 -2.40
N ILE A 63 -0.33 1.67 -2.12
CA ILE A 63 -0.61 1.21 -0.76
C ILE A 63 0.01 -0.18 -0.56
N ASN A 64 0.79 -0.37 0.50
CA ASN A 64 1.44 -1.65 0.78
C ASN A 64 0.66 -2.51 1.78
N PHE A 65 -0.01 -3.56 1.27
CA PHE A 65 -0.58 -4.67 2.05
C PHE A 65 0.22 -5.97 1.89
N GLY A 66 1.50 -5.90 1.50
CA GLY A 66 2.29 -7.07 1.10
C GLY A 66 3.52 -7.37 1.97
N CYS A 67 3.93 -6.47 2.86
CA CYS A 67 5.18 -6.63 3.62
C CYS A 67 5.09 -7.76 4.65
N PRO A 68 5.96 -8.80 4.58
CA PRO A 68 5.90 -9.95 5.49
C PRO A 68 6.85 -9.85 6.70
N VAL A 69 7.49 -8.70 6.90
CA VAL A 69 8.49 -8.50 7.95
C VAL A 69 7.82 -8.61 9.32
N LYS A 70 8.34 -9.49 10.19
CA LYS A 70 7.76 -9.76 11.52
C LYS A 70 7.45 -8.49 12.33
N LYS A 71 8.38 -7.52 12.33
CA LYS A 71 8.22 -6.23 13.04
C LYS A 71 7.08 -5.36 12.47
N VAL A 72 6.82 -5.47 11.16
CA VAL A 72 5.73 -4.77 10.47
C VAL A 72 4.40 -5.43 10.82
N LEU A 73 4.34 -6.77 10.76
CA LEU A 73 3.16 -7.56 11.14
C LEU A 73 2.76 -7.34 12.61
N GLY A 74 3.73 -7.34 13.53
CA GLY A 74 3.50 -7.08 14.96
C GLY A 74 3.01 -5.65 15.28
N ARG A 75 2.95 -4.76 14.28
CA ARG A 75 2.36 -3.42 14.39
C ARG A 75 1.06 -3.29 13.59
N CYS A 76 0.49 -4.41 13.14
CA CYS A 76 -0.71 -4.49 12.31
C CYS A 76 -0.57 -3.76 10.96
N ARG A 77 0.62 -3.79 10.36
CA ARG A 77 0.93 -3.11 9.08
C ARG A 77 1.20 -4.12 7.96
N GLY A 78 1.22 -3.64 6.73
CA GLY A 78 1.69 -4.41 5.57
C GLY A 78 0.83 -5.65 5.36
N GLY A 79 1.47 -6.83 5.30
CA GLY A 79 0.77 -8.11 5.09
C GLY A 79 -0.31 -8.44 6.12
N PHE A 80 -0.29 -7.84 7.31
CA PHE A 80 -1.33 -8.03 8.31
C PHE A 80 -2.71 -7.57 7.81
N LEU A 81 -2.76 -6.53 6.96
CA LEU A 81 -4.02 -5.98 6.47
C LEU A 81 -4.79 -6.95 5.57
N LEU A 82 -4.12 -8.00 5.05
CA LEU A 82 -4.79 -9.09 4.32
C LEU A 82 -5.68 -9.96 5.22
N SER A 83 -5.50 -9.95 6.55
CA SER A 83 -6.39 -10.64 7.47
C SER A 83 -7.53 -9.76 8.01
N THR A 84 -7.60 -8.48 7.61
CA THR A 84 -8.59 -7.50 8.08
C THR A 84 -9.19 -6.71 6.91
N PRO A 85 -10.08 -7.31 6.08
CA PRO A 85 -10.63 -6.66 4.90
C PRO A 85 -11.29 -5.31 5.16
N ASP A 86 -12.06 -5.18 6.24
CA ASP A 86 -12.75 -3.92 6.58
C ASP A 86 -11.76 -2.77 6.77
N THR A 87 -10.71 -2.98 7.56
CA THR A 87 -9.64 -1.98 7.78
C THR A 87 -8.86 -1.69 6.49
N ALA A 88 -8.55 -2.72 5.71
CA ALA A 88 -7.85 -2.58 4.44
C ALA A 88 -8.66 -1.72 3.45
N LEU A 89 -9.96 -1.97 3.34
CA LEU A 89 -10.87 -1.24 2.46
C LEU A 89 -11.16 0.17 2.97
N GLU A 90 -11.19 0.39 4.28
CA GLU A 90 -11.25 1.75 4.85
C GLU A 90 -10.02 2.55 4.44
N ILE A 91 -8.81 2.00 4.60
CA ILE A 91 -7.56 2.64 4.16
C ILE A 91 -7.64 3.02 2.68
N VAL A 92 -8.08 2.10 1.83
CA VAL A 92 -8.23 2.34 0.39
C VAL A 92 -9.17 3.52 0.12
N SER A 93 -10.36 3.55 0.73
CA SER A 93 -11.30 4.67 0.59
C SER A 93 -10.67 5.99 1.01
N ARG A 94 -10.03 6.03 2.20
CA ARG A 94 -9.42 7.25 2.75
C ARG A 94 -8.32 7.80 1.85
N VAL A 95 -7.46 6.93 1.29
CA VAL A 95 -6.40 7.36 0.37
C VAL A 95 -7.00 7.90 -0.93
N ARG A 96 -7.96 7.17 -1.51
CA ARG A 96 -8.57 7.57 -2.78
C ARG A 96 -9.30 8.91 -2.66
N GLU A 97 -10.06 9.12 -1.59
CA GLU A 97 -10.77 10.38 -1.32
C GLU A 97 -9.82 11.55 -1.06
N ALA A 98 -8.62 11.27 -0.54
CA ALA A 98 -7.66 12.31 -0.15
C ALA A 98 -6.84 12.89 -1.31
N VAL A 99 -6.81 12.24 -2.48
CA VAL A 99 -5.92 12.60 -3.60
C VAL A 99 -6.70 12.96 -4.88
N PRO A 100 -6.15 13.83 -5.76
CA PRO A 100 -6.86 14.30 -6.96
C PRO A 100 -7.39 13.16 -7.82
N ALA A 101 -8.62 13.29 -8.33
CA ALA A 101 -9.33 12.22 -9.02
C ALA A 101 -8.57 11.64 -10.24
N ASN A 102 -7.75 12.46 -10.91
CA ASN A 102 -6.92 12.06 -12.05
C ASN A 102 -5.58 11.42 -11.65
N LEU A 103 -5.18 11.49 -10.37
CA LEU A 103 -3.95 10.88 -9.88
C LEU A 103 -4.20 9.40 -9.57
N PRO A 104 -3.48 8.45 -10.20
CA PRO A 104 -3.70 7.03 -9.98
C PRO A 104 -3.33 6.61 -8.55
N VAL A 105 -4.17 5.77 -7.97
CA VAL A 105 -3.89 5.09 -6.70
C VAL A 105 -3.82 3.60 -6.97
N THR A 106 -2.72 2.97 -6.57
CA THR A 106 -2.49 1.54 -6.77
C THR A 106 -2.38 0.81 -5.43
N LEU A 107 -2.55 -0.51 -5.47
CA LEU A 107 -2.46 -1.35 -4.29
C LEU A 107 -1.48 -2.50 -4.55
N LYS A 108 -0.59 -2.75 -3.59
CA LYS A 108 0.31 -3.90 -3.62
C LYS A 108 -0.06 -4.90 -2.54
N MET A 109 -0.37 -6.13 -2.94
CA MET A 109 -0.75 -7.22 -2.05
C MET A 109 0.05 -8.50 -2.28
N ARG A 110 -0.06 -9.42 -1.32
CA ARG A 110 0.29 -10.84 -1.45
C ARG A 110 -0.99 -11.65 -1.64
N ARG A 111 -0.89 -12.92 -2.05
CA ARG A 111 -2.06 -13.80 -2.25
C ARG A 111 -2.89 -14.12 -1.00
N GLY A 112 -2.45 -13.69 0.19
CA GLY A 112 -3.11 -13.96 1.47
C GLY A 112 -2.13 -13.92 2.63
N ILE A 113 -2.62 -14.00 3.87
CA ILE A 113 -1.75 -14.13 5.05
C ILE A 113 -1.11 -15.53 5.10
N ASP A 114 -1.88 -16.55 4.75
CA ASP A 114 -1.47 -17.94 4.54
C ASP A 114 -2.18 -18.53 3.30
N ASP A 115 -2.20 -19.86 3.18
CA ASP A 115 -2.74 -20.59 2.03
C ASP A 115 -4.11 -21.25 2.34
N SER A 116 -4.81 -20.79 3.38
CA SER A 116 -6.15 -21.25 3.72
C SER A 116 -7.23 -20.67 2.78
N GLN A 117 -8.39 -21.33 2.71
CA GLN A 117 -9.54 -20.81 1.96
C GLN A 117 -10.01 -19.45 2.51
N ASP A 118 -10.05 -19.28 3.83
CA ASP A 118 -10.41 -17.99 4.46
C ASP A 118 -9.45 -16.86 4.05
N SER A 119 -8.15 -17.12 3.94
CA SER A 119 -7.17 -16.16 3.39
C SER A 119 -7.48 -15.79 1.94
N GLN A 120 -7.89 -16.76 1.12
CA GLN A 120 -8.24 -16.52 -0.29
C GLN A 120 -9.54 -15.71 -0.41
N ASP A 121 -10.56 -16.01 0.38
CA ASP A 121 -11.83 -15.28 0.39
C ASP A 121 -11.61 -13.82 0.81
N LYS A 122 -10.77 -13.59 1.82
CA LYS A 122 -10.35 -12.25 2.25
C LYS A 122 -9.53 -11.52 1.18
N PHE A 123 -8.64 -12.22 0.47
CA PHE A 123 -7.91 -11.67 -0.66
C PHE A 123 -8.87 -11.10 -1.71
N PHE A 124 -9.87 -11.88 -2.16
CA PHE A 124 -10.82 -11.42 -3.17
C PHE A 124 -11.74 -10.32 -2.66
N THR A 125 -12.14 -10.38 -1.39
CA THR A 125 -12.90 -9.29 -0.74
C THR A 125 -12.15 -7.96 -0.82
N ILE A 126 -10.84 -7.96 -0.54
CA ILE A 126 -10.00 -6.76 -0.63
C ILE A 126 -9.77 -6.37 -2.09
N PHE A 127 -9.51 -7.34 -2.98
CA PHE A 127 -9.23 -7.12 -4.40
C PHE A 127 -10.40 -6.43 -5.11
N ASP A 128 -11.59 -7.02 -5.03
CA ASP A 128 -12.80 -6.49 -5.67
C ASP A 128 -13.25 -5.19 -5.01
N GLY A 129 -13.20 -5.15 -3.67
CA GLY A 129 -13.55 -3.96 -2.90
C GLY A 129 -12.61 -2.77 -3.17
N ALA A 130 -11.34 -3.02 -3.49
CA ALA A 130 -10.39 -1.98 -3.85
C ALA A 130 -10.71 -1.38 -5.23
N PHE A 131 -10.99 -2.22 -6.22
CA PHE A 131 -11.43 -1.74 -7.54
C PHE A 131 -12.76 -0.98 -7.47
N SER A 132 -13.73 -1.47 -6.70
CA SER A 132 -15.01 -0.78 -6.50
C SER A 132 -14.86 0.61 -5.86
N ARG A 133 -13.72 0.87 -5.21
CA ARG A 133 -13.37 2.14 -4.58
C ARG A 133 -12.48 3.02 -5.45
N GLY A 134 -12.16 2.62 -6.69
CA GLY A 134 -11.41 3.46 -7.63
C GLY A 134 -9.88 3.29 -7.59
N ILE A 135 -9.38 2.14 -7.10
CA ILE A 135 -7.99 1.75 -7.31
C ILE A 135 -7.74 1.48 -8.80
N SER A 136 -6.66 2.05 -9.33
CA SER A 136 -6.33 1.99 -10.76
C SER A 136 -5.64 0.69 -11.16
N ALA A 137 -4.87 0.09 -10.26
CA ALA A 137 -4.20 -1.19 -10.49
C ALA A 137 -3.85 -1.89 -9.18
N ILE A 138 -3.78 -3.22 -9.23
CA ILE A 138 -3.34 -4.07 -8.11
C ILE A 138 -2.13 -4.89 -8.55
N THR A 139 -1.03 -4.77 -7.82
CA THR A 139 0.15 -5.62 -7.98
C THR A 139 0.09 -6.76 -6.96
N VAL A 140 0.03 -7.99 -7.44
CA VAL A 140 -0.04 -9.17 -6.59
C VAL A 140 1.30 -9.88 -6.55
N HIS A 141 1.73 -10.30 -5.36
CA HIS A 141 2.83 -11.25 -5.18
C HIS A 141 2.25 -12.63 -4.86
N GLY A 142 2.47 -13.62 -5.73
CA GLY A 142 2.01 -15.01 -5.58
C GLY A 142 2.58 -15.81 -4.39
N ARG A 143 3.16 -15.17 -3.38
CA ARG A 143 3.53 -15.82 -2.12
C ARG A 143 2.67 -15.29 -1.00
N SER A 144 2.22 -16.13 -0.07
CA SER A 144 1.52 -15.65 1.13
C SER A 144 2.48 -14.92 2.08
N VAL A 145 1.93 -14.19 3.05
CA VAL A 145 2.72 -13.44 4.04
C VAL A 145 3.58 -14.39 4.87
N MET A 146 3.00 -15.51 5.32
CA MET A 146 3.70 -16.54 6.10
C MET A 146 4.80 -17.25 5.30
N GLN A 147 4.59 -17.44 3.99
CA GLN A 147 5.58 -18.02 3.09
C GLN A 147 6.84 -17.15 2.94
N ARG A 148 6.72 -15.82 3.10
CA ARG A 148 7.83 -14.85 2.95
C ARG A 148 8.55 -14.98 1.60
N TYR A 149 9.81 -15.40 1.62
CA TYR A 149 10.68 -15.60 0.46
C TYR A 149 11.03 -17.07 0.25
N ASN A 150 10.36 -17.98 0.98
CA ASN A 150 10.62 -19.41 0.90
C ASN A 150 9.80 -20.04 -0.24
N GLY A 151 10.44 -20.86 -1.06
CA GLY A 151 9.77 -21.59 -2.14
C GLY A 151 9.27 -20.72 -3.31
N PRO A 152 8.61 -21.33 -4.31
CA PRO A 152 8.13 -20.65 -5.51
C PRO A 152 6.90 -19.79 -5.24
N SER A 153 6.64 -18.83 -6.11
CA SER A 153 5.33 -18.16 -6.16
C SER A 153 4.28 -19.12 -6.74
N ASN A 154 3.05 -19.06 -6.24
CA ASN A 154 1.87 -19.74 -6.77
C ASN A 154 0.89 -18.67 -7.30
N TRP A 155 0.44 -18.85 -8.54
CA TRP A 155 -0.48 -17.94 -9.23
C TRP A 155 -1.80 -18.61 -9.63
N ASP A 156 -1.98 -19.89 -9.31
CA ASP A 156 -3.13 -20.70 -9.74
C ASP A 156 -4.46 -20.13 -9.21
N PHE A 157 -4.42 -19.41 -8.09
CA PHE A 157 -5.59 -18.75 -7.52
C PHE A 157 -6.13 -17.57 -8.34
N LEU A 158 -5.37 -17.05 -9.32
CA LEU A 158 -5.79 -15.99 -10.25
C LEU A 158 -6.16 -16.53 -11.65
N ALA A 159 -6.06 -17.83 -11.87
CA ALA A 159 -6.26 -18.47 -13.18
C ALA A 159 -7.74 -18.66 -13.54
#